data_AF-X0WAJ1-F1
#
_entry.id   AF-X0WAJ1-F1
#
_cell.length_a   1.000
_cell.length_b   1.000
_cell.length_c   1.000
_cell.angle_alpha   90.00
_cell.angle_beta   90.00
_cell.angle_gamma   90.00
#
_symmetry.space_group_name_H-M   'P 1'
#
loop_
_entity.id
_entity.type
_entity.pdbx_description
1 polymer ?
#
loop_
_entity_poly.entity_id
_entity_poly.type
_entity_poly.pdbx_seq_one_letter_code
_entity_poly.pdbx_strand_id
1 'polypeptide(L)'
;DNGVLEIRADSASQREYLEKQGRQAFAEAAQTVTGWLVGIRFVSSEGGAVAPRPSGRLVESELYTVPKNNYTFDTFVVGRSNRLAHAACVAVSESPGQAYNPLFIHGSVGLGKTHLMQAVCQEVLRRQPTAQVLFLTCETFIHHFIEGVEKGNLHNFRYRYRHVDVLVIDDIHFLADRESSQEEFFHTFNTLYQSRKQIILSSDSAPSQIPSLEERLISRFNWGLVARIDRPSYETRVAIVHKKARLRGLSVPDDVVCFIATKV
;
A
#
# COMPACT_ATOMS: atom_id res chain seq x y z
N ASP A 1 -24.25 7.98 -2.99
CA ASP A 1 -23.56 7.12 -3.99
C ASP A 1 -22.03 7.12 -3.96
N ASN A 2 -21.35 7.96 -3.16
CA ASN A 2 -19.87 7.97 -3.05
C ASN A 2 -19.35 7.71 -1.61
N GLY A 3 -20.11 7.03 -0.74
CA GLY A 3 -19.71 6.84 0.67
C GLY A 3 -19.70 8.13 1.50
N VAL A 4 -20.31 9.20 0.99
CA VAL A 4 -20.45 10.50 1.64
C VAL A 4 -21.93 10.88 1.71
N LEU A 5 -22.41 11.29 2.88
CA LEU A 5 -23.74 11.84 3.13
C LEU A 5 -23.64 13.37 3.14
N GLU A 6 -24.37 14.01 2.23
CA GLU A 6 -24.44 15.47 2.13
C GLU A 6 -25.66 15.99 2.90
N ILE A 7 -25.41 16.87 3.87
CA ILE A 7 -26.42 17.46 4.73
C ILE A 7 -26.52 18.95 4.40
N ARG A 8 -27.69 19.39 3.93
CA ARG A 8 -27.92 20.80 3.62
C ARG A 8 -28.14 21.61 4.89
N ALA A 9 -27.41 22.71 4.99
CA ALA A 9 -27.59 23.77 5.97
C ALA A 9 -28.22 24.98 5.29
N ASP A 10 -29.13 25.65 6.00
CA ASP A 10 -29.90 26.78 5.50
C ASP A 10 -29.09 28.09 5.51
N SER A 11 -27.94 28.13 6.19
CA SER A 11 -27.02 29.26 6.18
C SER A 11 -25.56 28.85 6.39
N ALA A 12 -24.64 29.75 6.04
CA ALA A 12 -23.20 29.56 6.28
C ALA A 12 -22.85 29.38 7.77
N SER A 13 -23.50 30.14 8.66
CA SER A 13 -23.31 30.01 10.12
C SER A 13 -23.81 28.66 10.65
N GLN A 14 -24.92 28.15 10.13
CA GLN A 14 -25.42 26.83 10.50
C GLN A 14 -24.50 25.71 9.98
N ARG A 15 -23.97 25.85 8.76
CA ARG A 15 -22.96 24.93 8.23
C ARG A 15 -21.74 24.87 9.14
N GLU A 16 -21.21 26.02 9.57
CA GLU A 16 -20.02 26.06 10.42
C GLU A 16 -20.28 25.45 11.81
N TYR A 17 -21.46 25.68 12.39
CA TYR A 17 -21.89 25.04 13.63
C TYR A 17 -21.98 23.52 13.48
N LEU A 18 -22.60 23.04 12.40
CA LEU A 18 -22.72 21.61 12.10
C LEU A 18 -21.37 20.95 11.82
N GLU A 19 -20.44 21.64 11.14
CA GLU A 19 -19.08 21.17 10.93
C GLU A 19 -18.30 20.99 12.24
N LYS A 20 -18.48 21.91 13.20
CA LYS A 20 -17.79 21.87 14.51
C LYS A 20 -18.41 20.88 15.49
N GLN A 21 -19.74 20.80 15.55
CA GLN A 21 -20.46 20.10 16.63
C GLN A 21 -21.28 18.91 16.15
N GLY A 22 -21.82 18.96 14.92
CA GLY A 22 -22.75 17.95 14.41
C GLY A 22 -22.09 16.74 13.76
N ARG A 23 -20.85 16.89 13.28
CA ARG A 23 -20.21 15.89 12.41
C ARG A 23 -20.16 14.48 13.01
N GLN A 24 -19.85 14.37 14.30
CA GLN A 24 -19.78 13.08 15.00
C GLN A 24 -21.16 12.42 15.11
N ALA A 25 -22.18 13.17 15.57
CA ALA A 25 -23.53 12.65 15.74
C ALA A 25 -24.13 12.14 14.41
N PHE A 26 -23.90 12.88 13.32
CA PHE A 26 -24.36 12.44 11.99
C PHE A 26 -23.58 11.24 11.45
N ALA A 27 -22.28 11.13 11.73
CA ALA A 27 -21.48 9.98 11.32
C ALA A 27 -21.92 8.70 12.06
N GLU A 28 -22.16 8.80 13.37
CA GLU A 28 -22.65 7.68 14.20
C GLU A 28 -24.06 7.23 13.77
N ALA A 29 -24.97 8.18 13.54
CA ALA A 29 -26.30 7.88 13.03
C ALA A 29 -26.26 7.22 11.65
N ALA A 30 -25.44 7.74 10.72
CA ALA A 30 -25.28 7.18 9.39
C ALA A 30 -24.66 5.77 9.43
N GLN A 31 -23.69 5.54 10.32
CA GLN A 31 -23.10 4.23 10.53
C GLN A 31 -24.10 3.23 11.12
N THR A 32 -24.94 3.66 12.06
CA THR A 32 -25.97 2.81 12.68
C THR A 32 -26.99 2.33 11.66
N VAL A 33 -27.39 3.19 10.73
CA VAL A 33 -28.39 2.87 9.70
C VAL A 33 -27.78 2.07 8.54
N THR A 34 -26.58 2.45 8.09
CA THR A 34 -25.99 1.86 6.89
C THR A 34 -25.11 0.63 7.18
N GLY A 35 -24.55 0.51 8.39
CA GLY A 35 -23.59 -0.52 8.76
C GLY A 35 -22.14 -0.22 8.36
N TRP A 36 -21.86 0.94 7.75
CA TRP A 36 -20.53 1.34 7.27
C TRP A 36 -20.21 2.77 7.73
N LEU A 37 -18.93 3.13 7.85
CA LEU A 37 -18.55 4.52 8.11
C LEU A 37 -18.82 5.39 6.89
N VAL A 38 -19.75 6.34 7.01
CA VAL A 38 -20.13 7.28 5.95
C VAL A 38 -19.52 8.65 6.26
N GLY A 39 -18.82 9.24 5.28
CA GLY A 39 -18.28 10.58 5.43
C GLY A 39 -19.40 11.63 5.46
N ILE A 40 -19.40 12.54 6.43
CA ILE A 40 -20.42 13.62 6.49
C ILE A 40 -19.86 14.90 5.88
N ARG A 41 -20.61 15.53 4.97
CA ARG A 41 -20.32 16.82 4.37
C ARG A 41 -21.53 17.76 4.50
N PHE A 42 -21.31 18.95 5.04
CA PHE A 42 -22.35 19.97 5.14
C PHE A 42 -22.25 20.96 3.96
N VAL A 43 -23.38 21.28 3.34
CA VAL A 43 -23.46 22.16 2.14
C VAL A 43 -24.50 23.26 2.36
N SER A 44 -24.26 24.49 1.92
CA SER A 44 -25.19 25.62 2.08
C SER A 44 -26.12 25.78 0.88
N SER A 45 -27.36 26.24 1.11
CA SER A 45 -28.39 26.45 0.08
C SER A 45 -28.25 27.77 -0.70
N GLU A 46 -27.47 28.74 -0.24
CA GLU A 46 -27.29 30.02 -0.94
C GLU A 46 -26.09 30.00 -1.90
N GLY A 47 -26.39 30.29 -3.17
CA GLY A 47 -25.42 30.80 -4.14
C GLY A 47 -24.70 29.75 -4.97
N GLY A 48 -25.13 29.61 -6.22
CA GLY A 48 -24.38 28.93 -7.27
C GLY A 48 -22.99 29.54 -7.43
N ALA A 49 -22.02 28.95 -6.77
CA ALA A 49 -20.63 28.94 -7.19
C ALA A 49 -20.27 27.47 -7.30
N VAL A 50 -19.75 27.08 -8.47
CA VAL A 50 -18.97 25.85 -8.60
C VAL A 50 -17.95 25.89 -7.47
N ALA A 51 -18.21 25.13 -6.40
CA ALA A 51 -17.27 25.03 -5.30
C ALA A 51 -15.94 24.63 -5.95
N PRO A 52 -14.81 25.28 -5.58
CA PRO A 52 -13.54 24.81 -6.06
C PRO A 52 -13.53 23.33 -5.71
N ARG A 53 -13.35 22.45 -6.73
CA ARG A 53 -12.81 21.11 -6.48
C ARG A 53 -11.76 21.34 -5.41
N PRO A 54 -11.69 20.55 -4.33
CA PRO A 54 -10.58 20.69 -3.43
C PRO A 54 -9.33 20.44 -4.29
N SER A 55 -8.73 21.53 -4.79
CA SER A 55 -7.32 21.74 -4.94
C SER A 55 -6.78 21.79 -3.51
N GLY A 56 -7.09 20.75 -2.73
CA GLY A 56 -6.08 20.16 -1.91
C GLY A 56 -5.01 19.72 -2.89
N ARG A 57 -4.07 20.63 -3.13
CA ARG A 57 -2.72 20.34 -2.65
C ARG A 57 -2.83 19.85 -1.20
N LEU A 58 -3.33 18.63 -1.02
CA LEU A 58 -2.95 17.78 0.09
C LEU A 58 -1.47 17.66 -0.15
N VAL A 59 -0.71 18.51 0.54
CA VAL A 59 0.74 18.49 0.66
C VAL A 59 1.34 17.47 -0.31
N GLU A 60 1.59 17.92 -1.55
CA GLU A 60 2.15 17.15 -2.68
C GLU A 60 3.49 16.46 -2.33
N SER A 61 4.00 16.68 -1.11
CA SER A 61 5.30 16.30 -0.60
C SER A 61 5.34 14.98 0.19
N GLU A 62 4.21 14.38 0.58
CA GLU A 62 4.23 13.16 1.43
C GLU A 62 3.24 12.05 1.00
N LEU A 63 2.69 12.14 -0.20
CA LEU A 63 2.33 10.91 -0.92
C LEU A 63 3.67 10.28 -1.26
N TYR A 64 4.07 9.20 -0.57
CA TYR A 64 5.33 8.50 -0.84
C TYR A 64 5.33 8.09 -2.31
N THR A 65 5.95 8.97 -3.09
CA THR A 65 6.16 8.85 -4.51
C THR A 65 6.97 7.60 -4.65
N VAL A 66 6.50 6.63 -5.45
CA VAL A 66 7.29 5.46 -5.81
C VAL A 66 8.69 5.98 -6.14
N PRO A 67 9.74 5.59 -5.40
CA PRO A 67 11.03 6.24 -5.54
C PRO A 67 11.40 6.25 -7.02
N LYS A 68 11.90 7.38 -7.53
CA LYS A 68 12.51 7.47 -8.88
C LYS A 68 13.84 6.69 -8.91
N ASN A 69 13.79 5.44 -8.46
CA ASN A 69 14.85 4.47 -8.52
C ASN A 69 14.60 3.56 -9.72
N ASN A 70 15.68 2.95 -10.21
CA ASN A 70 15.69 1.99 -11.31
C ASN A 70 15.08 0.62 -10.91
N TYR A 71 14.05 0.58 -10.05
CA TYR A 71 13.39 -0.66 -9.62
C TYR A 71 12.13 -0.90 -10.45
N THR A 72 12.35 -1.31 -11.71
CA THR A 72 11.31 -1.69 -12.68
C THR A 72 11.38 -3.20 -12.95
N PHE A 73 10.38 -3.75 -13.63
CA PHE A 73 10.43 -5.13 -14.09
C PHE A 73 11.63 -5.37 -15.04
N ASP A 74 11.94 -4.41 -15.92
CA ASP A 74 13.05 -4.50 -16.87
C ASP A 74 14.43 -4.62 -16.20
N THR A 75 14.58 -4.09 -14.99
CA THR A 75 15.82 -4.16 -14.23
C THR A 75 15.89 -5.35 -13.28
N PHE A 76 14.81 -6.10 -13.14
CA PHE A 76 14.74 -7.30 -12.33
C PHE A 76 15.17 -8.53 -13.13
N VAL A 77 16.05 -9.36 -12.55
CA VAL A 77 16.51 -10.60 -13.21
C VAL A 77 15.65 -11.77 -12.74
N VAL A 78 14.92 -12.36 -13.69
CA VAL A 78 14.04 -13.50 -13.43
C VAL A 78 14.82 -14.80 -13.50
N GLY A 79 14.71 -15.60 -12.44
CA GLY A 79 15.26 -16.95 -12.34
C GLY A 79 14.22 -17.91 -11.77
N ARG A 80 14.55 -19.20 -11.68
CA ARG A 80 13.63 -20.23 -11.14
C ARG A 80 13.15 -19.90 -9.71
N SER A 81 14.00 -19.27 -8.91
CA SER A 81 13.75 -18.96 -7.49
C SER A 81 12.79 -17.79 -7.26
N ASN A 82 12.52 -16.95 -8.27
CA ASN A 82 11.70 -15.74 -8.14
C ASN A 82 10.62 -15.61 -9.23
N ARG A 83 10.52 -16.61 -10.13
CA ARG A 83 9.60 -16.59 -11.28
C ARG A 83 8.14 -16.42 -10.89
N LEU A 84 7.68 -17.14 -9.86
CA LEU A 84 6.29 -17.06 -9.41
C LEU A 84 5.97 -15.66 -8.86
N ALA A 85 6.82 -15.14 -7.96
CA ALA A 85 6.65 -13.79 -7.41
C ALA A 85 6.67 -12.72 -8.50
N HIS A 86 7.60 -12.83 -9.46
CA HIS A 86 7.66 -11.92 -10.60
C HIS A 86 6.38 -11.99 -11.44
N ALA A 87 5.92 -13.18 -11.85
CA ALA A 87 4.71 -13.34 -12.65
C ALA A 87 3.47 -12.80 -11.93
N ALA A 88 3.37 -13.03 -10.61
CA ALA A 88 2.29 -12.48 -9.80
C ALA A 88 2.31 -10.95 -9.74
N CYS A 89 3.49 -10.35 -9.59
CA CYS A 89 3.67 -8.91 -9.61
C CYS A 89 3.25 -8.31 -10.96
N VAL A 90 3.64 -8.95 -12.07
CA VAL A 90 3.20 -8.54 -13.41
C VAL A 90 1.67 -8.59 -13.49
N ALA A 91 1.04 -9.73 -13.15
CA ALA A 91 -0.42 -9.87 -13.21
C ALA A 91 -1.16 -8.83 -12.35
N VAL A 92 -0.67 -8.56 -11.13
CA VAL A 92 -1.24 -7.54 -10.24
C VAL A 92 -1.05 -6.13 -10.80
N SER A 93 0.07 -5.84 -11.46
CA SER A 93 0.29 -4.52 -12.07
C SER A 93 -0.60 -4.27 -13.30
N GLU A 94 -0.99 -5.33 -14.01
CA GLU A 94 -1.87 -5.24 -15.18
C GLU A 94 -3.36 -5.15 -14.82
N SER A 95 -3.76 -5.78 -13.71
CA SER A 95 -5.14 -5.76 -13.23
C SER A 95 -5.21 -5.65 -11.70
N PRO A 96 -4.89 -4.48 -11.13
CA PRO A 96 -4.91 -4.25 -9.68
C PRO A 96 -6.30 -4.54 -9.09
N GLY A 97 -6.32 -5.26 -7.98
CA GLY A 97 -7.53 -5.63 -7.24
C GLY A 97 -8.30 -6.82 -7.82
N GLN A 98 -7.88 -7.38 -8.96
CA GLN A 98 -8.61 -8.44 -9.67
C GLN A 98 -7.83 -9.75 -9.78
N ALA A 99 -6.53 -9.71 -10.13
CA ALA A 99 -5.75 -10.92 -10.37
C ALA A 99 -5.46 -11.70 -9.07
N TYR A 100 -4.73 -11.06 -8.14
CA TYR A 100 -4.41 -11.61 -6.83
C TYR A 100 -4.54 -10.51 -5.77
N ASN A 101 -5.50 -10.63 -4.87
CA ASN A 101 -5.71 -9.66 -3.79
C ASN A 101 -5.99 -10.40 -2.48
N PRO A 102 -5.18 -10.21 -1.42
CA PRO A 102 -3.88 -9.54 -1.44
C PRO A 102 -2.82 -10.33 -2.22
N LEU A 103 -1.74 -9.66 -2.61
CA LEU A 103 -0.49 -10.30 -3.00
C LEU A 103 0.48 -10.26 -1.82
N PHE A 104 0.89 -11.43 -1.32
CA PHE A 104 1.84 -11.54 -0.21
C PHE A 104 3.17 -12.11 -0.72
N ILE A 105 4.25 -11.34 -0.62
CA ILE A 105 5.59 -11.74 -1.08
C ILE A 105 6.47 -12.01 0.13
N HIS A 106 7.10 -13.17 0.22
CA HIS A 106 8.02 -13.44 1.32
C HIS A 106 9.31 -14.11 0.91
N GLY A 107 10.33 -13.90 1.72
CA GLY A 107 11.68 -14.44 1.53
C GLY A 107 12.69 -13.63 2.34
N SER A 108 13.89 -14.18 2.53
CA SER A 108 14.93 -13.51 3.30
C SER A 108 15.29 -12.11 2.76
N VAL A 109 16.03 -11.36 3.57
CA VAL A 109 16.57 -10.04 3.21
C VAL A 109 17.37 -10.10 1.90
N GLY A 110 17.26 -9.05 1.08
CA GLY A 110 18.08 -8.90 -0.14
C GLY A 110 17.63 -9.72 -1.36
N LEU A 111 16.52 -10.45 -1.28
CA LEU A 111 16.02 -11.28 -2.40
C LEU A 111 15.19 -10.52 -3.44
N GLY A 112 14.98 -9.22 -3.26
CA GLY A 112 14.30 -8.36 -4.24
C GLY A 112 12.80 -8.14 -4.01
N LYS A 113 12.29 -8.41 -2.80
CA LYS A 113 10.90 -8.12 -2.40
C LYS A 113 10.51 -6.66 -2.70
N THR A 114 11.26 -5.71 -2.13
CA THR A 114 11.08 -4.27 -2.33
C THR A 114 11.21 -3.86 -3.80
N HIS A 115 12.13 -4.46 -4.56
CA HIS A 115 12.28 -4.18 -6.00
C HIS A 115 10.99 -4.55 -6.74
N LEU A 116 10.49 -5.78 -6.56
CA LEU A 116 9.28 -6.23 -7.23
C LEU A 116 8.07 -5.37 -6.88
N MET A 117 7.88 -5.04 -5.60
CA MET A 117 6.77 -4.20 -5.18
C MET A 117 6.85 -2.78 -5.75
N GLN A 118 8.03 -2.18 -5.78
CA GLN A 118 8.21 -0.89 -6.45
C GLN A 118 7.96 -0.99 -7.95
N ALA A 119 8.39 -2.06 -8.61
CA ALA A 119 8.12 -2.30 -10.02
C ALA A 119 6.62 -2.38 -10.32
N VAL A 120 5.84 -3.04 -9.45
CA VAL A 120 4.37 -3.03 -9.54
C VAL A 120 3.83 -1.61 -9.49
N CYS A 121 4.24 -0.82 -8.49
CA CYS A 121 3.75 0.55 -8.33
C CYS A 121 4.10 1.43 -9.53
N GLN A 122 5.33 1.32 -10.06
CA GLN A 122 5.75 2.07 -11.25
C GLN A 122 4.92 1.67 -12.47
N GLU A 123 4.67 0.38 -12.67
CA GLU A 123 3.89 -0.10 -13.81
C GLU A 123 2.41 0.30 -13.72
N VAL A 124 1.82 0.27 -12.51
CA VAL A 124 0.47 0.79 -12.28
C VAL A 124 0.39 2.28 -12.62
N LEU A 125 1.34 3.10 -12.14
CA LEU A 125 1.36 4.53 -12.43
C LEU A 125 1.65 4.81 -13.92
N ARG A 126 2.43 3.97 -14.59
CA ARG A 126 2.68 4.09 -16.03
C ARG A 126 1.40 3.85 -16.84
N ARG A 127 0.57 2.88 -16.43
CA ARG A 127 -0.70 2.54 -17.09
C ARG A 127 -1.85 3.46 -16.70
N GLN A 128 -1.90 3.87 -15.44
CA GLN A 128 -2.93 4.74 -14.88
C GLN A 128 -2.26 5.86 -14.05
N PRO A 129 -1.83 6.96 -14.70
CA PRO A 129 -1.11 8.06 -14.03
C PRO A 129 -1.90 8.77 -12.91
N THR A 130 -3.22 8.61 -12.90
CA THR A 130 -4.11 9.18 -11.88
C THR A 130 -4.38 8.24 -10.70
N ALA A 131 -3.83 7.02 -10.70
CA ALA A 131 -4.04 6.05 -9.63
C ALA A 131 -3.42 6.53 -8.31
N GLN A 132 -4.16 6.35 -7.22
CA GLN A 132 -3.66 6.65 -5.88
C GLN A 132 -2.87 5.45 -5.34
N VAL A 133 -1.55 5.49 -5.51
CA VAL A 133 -0.64 4.43 -5.05
C VAL A 133 0.08 4.87 -3.79
N LEU A 134 0.00 4.06 -2.74
CA LEU A 134 0.66 4.32 -1.46
C LEU A 134 1.64 3.18 -1.13
N PHE A 135 2.93 3.49 -1.13
CA PHE A 135 4.00 2.58 -0.75
C PHE A 135 4.66 3.06 0.56
N LEU A 136 4.77 2.19 1.55
CA LEU A 136 5.45 2.48 2.81
C LEU A 136 5.94 1.21 3.51
N THR A 137 6.79 1.38 4.53
CA THR A 137 7.13 0.28 5.44
C THR A 137 6.05 0.12 6.52
N CYS A 138 5.97 -1.08 7.09
CA CYS A 138 5.10 -1.36 8.22
C CYS A 138 5.39 -0.45 9.42
N GLU A 139 6.67 -0.16 9.70
CA GLU A 139 7.07 0.78 10.75
C GLU A 139 6.50 2.19 10.52
N THR A 140 6.53 2.68 9.28
CA THR A 140 5.91 3.97 8.94
C THR A 140 4.39 3.96 9.15
N PHE A 141 3.72 2.85 8.82
CA PHE A 141 2.29 2.70 9.11
C PHE A 141 2.01 2.79 10.62
N ILE A 142 2.78 2.04 11.44
CA ILE A 142 2.67 2.03 12.90
C ILE A 142 2.93 3.44 13.47
N HIS A 143 3.99 4.10 13.01
CA HIS A 143 4.32 5.44 13.45
C HIS A 143 3.19 6.44 13.16
N HIS A 144 2.68 6.48 11.92
CA HIS A 144 1.56 7.35 11.57
C HIS A 144 0.28 7.03 12.34
N PHE A 145 0.06 5.77 12.73
CA PHE A 145 -1.06 5.38 13.57
C PHE A 145 -0.92 5.99 14.97
N ILE A 146 0.24 5.79 15.61
CA ILE A 146 0.54 6.35 16.94
C ILE A 146 0.38 7.86 16.94
N GLU A 147 0.98 8.56 15.96
CA GLU A 147 0.82 10.01 15.83
C GLU A 147 -0.64 10.45 15.64
N GLY A 148 -1.42 9.68 14.87
CA GLY A 148 -2.84 9.93 14.65
C GLY A 148 -3.66 9.79 15.93
N VAL A 149 -3.31 8.84 16.80
CA VAL A 149 -3.92 8.67 18.11
C VAL A 149 -3.52 9.81 19.04
N GLU A 150 -2.23 10.12 19.16
CA GLU A 150 -1.71 11.18 20.05
C GLU A 150 -2.27 12.57 19.70
N LYS A 151 -2.37 12.89 18.41
CA LYS A 151 -2.86 14.19 17.92
C LYS A 151 -4.39 14.24 17.82
N GLY A 152 -5.11 13.17 18.19
CA GLY A 152 -6.58 13.08 18.05
C GLY A 152 -7.06 13.15 16.60
N ASN A 153 -6.20 12.82 15.63
CA ASN A 153 -6.46 12.95 14.20
C ASN A 153 -6.53 11.59 13.48
N LEU A 154 -7.14 10.60 14.13
CA LEU A 154 -7.30 9.25 13.58
C LEU A 154 -8.15 9.24 12.30
N HIS A 155 -9.04 10.22 12.13
CA HIS A 155 -9.81 10.38 10.90
C HIS A 155 -8.89 10.61 9.67
N ASN A 156 -7.90 11.50 9.78
CA ASN A 156 -6.99 11.77 8.67
C ASN A 156 -6.10 10.56 8.35
N PHE A 157 -5.62 9.85 9.39
CA PHE A 157 -4.93 8.58 9.22
C PHE A 157 -5.79 7.61 8.39
N ARG A 158 -7.03 7.35 8.82
CA ARG A 158 -7.95 6.42 8.12
C ARG A 158 -8.22 6.85 6.68
N TYR A 159 -8.45 8.14 6.45
CA TYR A 159 -8.65 8.67 5.10
C TYR A 159 -7.45 8.36 4.20
N ARG A 160 -6.22 8.67 4.68
CA ARG A 160 -4.97 8.45 3.94
C ARG A 160 -4.76 7.00 3.51
N TYR A 161 -5.08 6.04 4.38
CA TYR A 161 -4.84 4.62 4.12
C TYR A 161 -6.00 3.87 3.46
N ARG A 162 -7.23 4.37 3.56
CA ARG A 162 -8.44 3.69 3.04
C ARG A 162 -8.97 4.27 1.72
N HIS A 163 -8.45 5.42 1.28
CA HIS A 163 -8.79 6.05 -0.01
C HIS A 163 -7.61 5.96 -0.98
N VAL A 164 -7.10 4.75 -1.19
CA VAL A 164 -6.05 4.47 -2.19
C VAL A 164 -6.53 3.40 -3.16
N ASP A 165 -5.96 3.39 -4.37
CA ASP A 165 -6.20 2.34 -5.35
C ASP A 165 -5.28 1.13 -5.14
N VAL A 166 -4.06 1.40 -4.67
CA VAL A 166 -3.04 0.39 -4.34
C VAL A 166 -2.38 0.74 -3.02
N LEU A 167 -2.46 -0.17 -2.04
CA LEU A 167 -1.70 -0.12 -0.80
C LEU A 167 -0.57 -1.16 -0.83
N VAL A 168 0.66 -0.71 -0.63
CA VAL A 168 1.84 -1.56 -0.55
C VAL A 168 2.54 -1.36 0.79
N ILE A 169 2.62 -2.43 1.60
CA ILE A 169 3.31 -2.42 2.89
C ILE A 169 4.54 -3.34 2.81
N ASP A 170 5.72 -2.75 2.91
CA ASP A 170 6.98 -3.49 3.05
C ASP A 170 7.17 -3.93 4.51
N ASP A 171 7.74 -5.12 4.70
CA ASP A 171 8.11 -5.70 5.99
C ASP A 171 6.95 -5.77 7.02
N ILE A 172 5.81 -6.34 6.62
CA ILE A 172 4.60 -6.47 7.45
C ILE A 172 4.83 -7.25 8.76
N HIS A 173 5.90 -8.04 8.84
CA HIS A 173 6.26 -8.77 10.06
C HIS A 173 6.58 -7.85 11.24
N PHE A 174 6.91 -6.56 11.02
CA PHE A 174 7.05 -5.58 12.09
C PHE A 174 5.74 -5.22 12.81
N LEU A 175 4.59 -5.69 12.29
CA LEU A 175 3.29 -5.56 12.95
C LEU A 175 3.15 -6.55 14.13
N ALA A 176 4.01 -7.57 14.19
CA ALA A 176 4.08 -8.52 15.30
C ALA A 176 4.20 -7.78 16.64
N ASP A 177 3.51 -8.27 17.66
CA ASP A 177 3.51 -7.72 19.02
C ASP A 177 2.97 -6.28 19.14
N ARG A 178 2.32 -5.73 18.10
CA ARG A 178 1.69 -4.39 18.11
C ARG A 178 0.16 -4.47 18.05
N GLU A 179 -0.48 -5.00 19.09
CA GLU A 179 -1.93 -5.29 19.13
C GLU A 179 -2.83 -4.18 18.55
N SER A 180 -2.73 -2.94 19.05
CA SER A 180 -3.56 -1.84 18.54
C SER A 180 -3.28 -1.49 17.07
N SER A 181 -2.04 -1.67 16.62
CA SER A 181 -1.69 -1.46 15.20
C SER A 181 -2.16 -2.62 14.33
N GLN A 182 -2.14 -3.86 14.83
CA GLN A 182 -2.74 -5.03 14.16
C GLN A 182 -4.23 -4.84 13.94
N GLU A 183 -4.94 -4.36 14.96
CA GLU A 183 -6.37 -4.08 14.87
C GLU A 183 -6.70 -2.98 13.84
N GLU A 184 -6.01 -1.84 13.88
CA GLU A 184 -6.26 -0.76 12.92
C GLU A 184 -5.86 -1.17 11.49
N PHE A 185 -4.78 -1.95 11.34
CA PHE A 185 -4.42 -2.53 10.05
C PHE A 185 -5.47 -3.51 9.54
N PHE A 186 -6.02 -4.36 10.40
CA PHE A 186 -7.11 -5.29 10.05
C PHE A 186 -8.33 -4.54 9.49
N HIS A 187 -8.72 -3.43 10.09
CA HIS A 187 -9.84 -2.60 9.58
C HIS A 187 -9.50 -1.92 8.26
N THR A 188 -8.27 -1.43 8.11
CA THR A 188 -7.77 -0.84 6.86
C THR A 188 -7.78 -1.87 5.73
N PHE A 189 -7.24 -3.07 5.99
CA PHE A 189 -7.24 -4.20 5.06
C PHE A 189 -8.66 -4.53 4.59
N ASN A 190 -9.61 -4.72 5.52
CA ASN A 190 -11.00 -5.04 5.19
C ASN A 190 -11.62 -4.00 4.26
N THR A 191 -11.45 -2.72 4.60
CA THR A 191 -12.05 -1.61 3.85
C THR A 191 -11.56 -1.60 2.40
N LEU A 192 -10.24 -1.74 2.22
CA LEU A 192 -9.61 -1.78 0.90
C LEU A 192 -10.01 -3.05 0.13
N TYR A 193 -10.00 -4.21 0.78
CA TYR A 193 -10.35 -5.48 0.17
C TYR A 193 -11.80 -5.49 -0.35
N GLN A 194 -12.75 -5.07 0.48
CA GLN A 194 -14.18 -4.97 0.12
C GLN A 194 -14.41 -3.99 -1.04
N SER A 195 -13.63 -2.91 -1.08
CA SER A 195 -13.66 -1.91 -2.14
C SER A 195 -12.85 -2.33 -3.39
N ARG A 196 -12.37 -3.58 -3.45
CA ARG A 196 -11.51 -4.14 -4.51
C ARG A 196 -10.27 -3.31 -4.81
N LYS A 197 -9.71 -2.64 -3.80
CA LYS A 197 -8.42 -1.95 -3.89
C LYS A 197 -7.30 -2.96 -3.74
N GLN A 198 -6.20 -2.77 -4.47
CA GLN A 198 -5.09 -3.71 -4.44
C GLN A 198 -4.31 -3.60 -3.13
N ILE A 199 -4.03 -4.74 -2.50
CA ILE A 199 -3.18 -4.83 -1.31
C ILE A 199 -1.96 -5.69 -1.67
N ILE A 200 -0.77 -5.17 -1.42
CA ILE A 200 0.50 -5.90 -1.60
C ILE A 200 1.29 -5.83 -0.30
N LEU A 201 1.73 -6.97 0.20
CA LEU A 201 2.44 -7.10 1.46
C LEU A 201 3.75 -7.83 1.23
N SER A 202 4.81 -7.42 1.93
CA SER A 202 6.05 -8.20 2.00
C SER A 202 6.38 -8.66 3.42
N SER A 203 7.14 -9.74 3.54
CA SER A 203 7.64 -10.24 4.82
C SER A 203 8.93 -11.03 4.66
N ASP A 204 9.70 -11.19 5.74
CA ASP A 204 10.81 -12.14 5.78
C ASP A 204 10.35 -13.60 5.91
N SER A 205 9.14 -13.79 6.44
CA SER A 205 8.55 -15.11 6.73
C SER A 205 7.15 -15.24 6.12
N ALA A 206 6.69 -16.48 5.90
CA ALA A 206 5.31 -16.72 5.46
C ALA A 206 4.30 -16.25 6.53
N PRO A 207 3.03 -15.99 6.18
CA PRO A 207 2.04 -15.47 7.14
C PRO A 207 1.93 -16.28 8.44
N SER A 208 1.91 -17.61 8.35
CA SER A 208 1.81 -18.53 9.49
C SER A 208 3.08 -18.63 10.34
N GLN A 209 4.18 -18.03 9.89
CA GLN A 209 5.49 -18.04 10.55
C GLN A 209 5.83 -16.68 11.18
N ILE A 210 4.95 -15.68 11.07
CA ILE A 210 5.13 -14.39 11.73
C ILE A 210 4.71 -14.55 13.20
N PRO A 211 5.63 -14.40 14.17
CA PRO A 211 5.29 -14.53 15.58
C PRO A 211 4.25 -13.49 16.00
N SER A 212 3.37 -13.86 16.94
CA SER A 212 2.41 -12.95 17.59
C SER A 212 1.48 -12.17 16.62
N LEU A 213 1.36 -12.64 15.38
CA LEU A 213 0.41 -12.11 14.42
C LEU A 213 -0.95 -12.78 14.66
N GLU A 214 -2.00 -11.99 14.80
CA GLU A 214 -3.34 -12.52 15.05
C GLU A 214 -3.80 -13.48 13.93
N GLU A 215 -4.44 -14.58 14.31
CA GLU A 215 -4.93 -15.60 13.36
C GLU A 215 -5.83 -15.02 12.27
N ARG A 216 -6.62 -13.98 12.61
CA ARG A 216 -7.47 -13.29 11.63
C ARG A 216 -6.64 -12.58 10.56
N LEU A 217 -5.50 -11.97 10.89
CA LEU A 217 -4.61 -11.38 9.88
C LEU A 217 -3.93 -12.44 9.04
N ILE A 218 -3.47 -13.54 9.66
CA ILE A 218 -2.92 -14.70 8.95
C ILE A 218 -3.93 -15.21 7.92
N SER A 219 -5.19 -15.40 8.30
CA SER A 219 -6.26 -15.83 7.39
C SER A 219 -6.39 -14.89 6.19
N ARG A 220 -6.38 -13.57 6.43
CA ARG A 220 -6.50 -12.54 5.38
C ARG A 220 -5.33 -12.52 4.42
N PHE A 221 -4.12 -12.72 4.91
CA PHE A 221 -2.93 -12.75 4.06
C PHE A 221 -2.96 -13.97 3.11
N ASN A 222 -3.68 -15.02 3.51
CA ASN A 222 -3.90 -16.23 2.70
C ASN A 222 -5.13 -16.17 1.78
N TRP A 223 -5.91 -15.07 1.77
CA TRP A 223 -7.07 -14.95 0.86
C TRP A 223 -6.67 -14.81 -0.61
N GLY A 224 -5.45 -14.34 -0.88
CA GLY A 224 -4.92 -14.18 -2.23
C GLY A 224 -3.71 -15.07 -2.47
N LEU A 225 -2.70 -14.54 -3.16
CA LEU A 225 -1.51 -15.31 -3.51
C LEU A 225 -0.37 -15.06 -2.52
N VAL A 226 0.15 -16.14 -1.94
CA VAL A 226 1.40 -16.14 -1.18
C VAL A 226 2.54 -16.62 -2.08
N ALA A 227 3.42 -15.70 -2.47
CA ALA A 227 4.54 -15.95 -3.36
C ALA A 227 5.87 -15.91 -2.60
N ARG A 228 6.60 -17.03 -2.65
CA ARG A 228 7.94 -17.13 -2.06
C ARG A 228 9.02 -16.69 -3.05
N ILE A 229 10.03 -16.00 -2.55
CA ILE A 229 11.30 -15.74 -3.25
C ILE A 229 12.40 -16.50 -2.54
N ASP A 230 13.06 -17.39 -3.29
CA ASP A 230 14.20 -18.18 -2.80
C ASP A 230 15.54 -17.60 -3.26
N ARG A 231 16.62 -18.06 -2.63
CA ARG A 231 17.98 -17.68 -3.03
C ARG A 231 18.23 -18.01 -4.50
N PRO A 232 18.79 -17.08 -5.29
CA PRO A 232 19.06 -17.30 -6.71
C PRO A 232 20.12 -18.39 -6.95
N SER A 233 19.98 -19.13 -8.04
CA SER A 233 21.01 -20.05 -8.53
C SER A 233 22.28 -19.30 -8.94
N TYR A 234 23.40 -20.00 -9.08
CA TYR A 234 24.66 -19.39 -9.51
C TYR A 234 24.50 -18.62 -10.84
N GLU A 235 23.83 -19.22 -11.81
CA GLU A 235 23.56 -18.61 -13.12
C GLU A 235 22.71 -17.34 -12.98
N THR A 236 21.72 -17.37 -12.08
CA THR A 236 20.88 -16.20 -11.80
C THR A 236 21.70 -15.10 -11.11
N ARG A 237 22.62 -15.45 -10.20
CA ARG A 237 23.51 -14.49 -9.53
C ARG A 237 24.47 -13.83 -10.51
N VAL A 238 25.08 -14.59 -11.41
CA VAL A 238 25.92 -14.05 -12.50
C VAL A 238 25.12 -13.03 -13.33
N ALA A 239 23.89 -13.37 -13.73
CA ALA A 239 23.02 -12.46 -14.47
C ALA A 239 22.66 -11.20 -13.66
N ILE A 240 22.39 -11.32 -12.35
CA ILE A 240 22.15 -10.19 -11.44
C ILE A 240 23.37 -9.27 -11.39
N VAL A 241 24.58 -9.81 -11.21
CA VAL A 241 25.82 -9.03 -11.14
C VAL A 241 26.05 -8.29 -12.46
N HIS A 242 25.91 -8.95 -13.61
CA HIS A 242 25.98 -8.29 -14.91
C HIS A 242 24.96 -7.16 -15.05
N LYS A 243 23.70 -7.40 -14.68
CA LYS A 243 22.64 -6.39 -14.78
C LYS A 243 22.96 -5.18 -13.91
N LYS A 244 23.43 -5.40 -12.67
CA LYS A 244 23.81 -4.32 -11.75
C LYS A 244 25.05 -3.55 -12.23
N ALA A 245 26.05 -4.23 -12.80
CA ALA A 245 27.23 -3.58 -13.40
C ALA A 245 26.83 -2.68 -14.56
N ARG A 246 25.99 -3.17 -15.49
CA ARG A 246 25.47 -2.38 -16.63
C ARG A 246 24.67 -1.16 -16.17
N LEU A 247 23.79 -1.32 -15.18
CA LEU A 247 23.01 -0.20 -14.62
C LEU A 247 23.87 0.87 -13.95
N ARG A 248 25.10 0.52 -13.53
CA ARG A 248 26.08 1.44 -12.95
C ARG A 248 27.09 1.96 -13.97
N GLY A 249 26.97 1.58 -15.25
CA GLY A 249 27.94 1.93 -16.29
C GLY A 249 29.33 1.31 -16.08
N LEU A 250 29.42 0.21 -15.34
CA LEU A 250 30.69 -0.46 -15.05
C LEU A 250 30.97 -1.57 -16.08
N SER A 251 32.16 -1.53 -16.67
CA SER A 251 32.72 -2.64 -17.45
C SER A 251 33.47 -3.56 -16.49
N VAL A 252 32.90 -4.73 -16.20
CA VAL A 252 33.48 -5.72 -15.28
C VAL A 252 33.79 -6.99 -16.08
N PRO A 253 35.04 -7.48 -16.05
CA PRO A 253 35.42 -8.76 -16.67
C PRO A 253 34.59 -9.95 -16.17
N ASP A 254 34.32 -10.92 -17.04
CA ASP A 254 33.44 -12.07 -16.75
C ASP A 254 33.97 -12.96 -15.62
N ASP A 255 35.28 -13.08 -15.47
CA ASP A 255 35.93 -13.81 -14.38
C ASP A 255 35.67 -13.15 -13.02
N VAL A 256 35.72 -11.82 -12.95
CA VAL A 256 35.35 -11.05 -11.76
C VAL A 256 33.86 -11.19 -11.44
N VAL A 257 33.00 -11.16 -12.45
CA VAL A 257 31.55 -11.38 -12.27
C VAL A 257 31.27 -12.78 -11.71
N CYS A 258 31.88 -13.81 -12.30
CA CYS A 258 31.79 -15.19 -11.84
C CYS A 258 32.28 -15.30 -10.39
N PHE A 259 33.43 -14.70 -10.08
CA PHE A 259 33.99 -14.70 -8.73
C PHE A 259 33.03 -14.07 -7.71
N ILE A 260 32.48 -12.89 -7.99
CA ILE A 260 31.49 -12.24 -7.12
C ILE A 260 30.28 -13.16 -6.91
N ALA A 261 29.74 -13.76 -7.97
CA ALA A 261 28.59 -14.65 -7.91
C ALA A 261 28.82 -15.94 -7.07
N THR A 262 30.08 -16.32 -6.79
CA THR A 262 30.39 -17.40 -5.84
C THR A 262 30.31 -16.98 -4.37
N LYS A 263 30.39 -15.68 -4.08
CA LYS A 263 30.48 -15.13 -2.71
C LYS A 263 29.17 -14.54 -2.17
N VAL A 264 28.24 -14.20 -3.06
CA VAL A 264 26.87 -13.74 -2.74
C VAL A 264 25.83 -14.82 -3.02
#